data_AF-Q6QIK9-F1
#
_entry.id   AF-Q6QIK9-F1
#
_cell.length_a   1.000
_cell.length_b   1.000
_cell.length_c   1.000
_cell.angle_alpha   90.00
_cell.angle_beta   90.00
_cell.angle_gamma   90.00
#
_symmetry.space_group_name_H-M   'P 1'
#
loop_
_entity.id
_entity.type
_entity.pdbx_description
1 polymer ?
#
loop_
_entity_poly.entity_id
_entity_poly.type
_entity_poly.pdbx_seq_one_letter_code
_entity_poly.pdbx_strand_id
1 'polypeptide(L)'
;SERIALLADKDSWNPLFSDLRSQDPLNFVDTDTYPNRLEKARKDNPDSEGVLVGVCTIGSHPVALAVMDFSFMAGSMGAVVGEKLTRLIEKAIDSRLPVIIVSASGGARMQESVFSLMQMAKTSAALAKLHEAKLPYISVLTNPTSGGVTASFASLGDVIIAEPKALICFAGPRVVSQVIGEDLP
;
A
#
# COMPACT_ATOMS: atom_id res chain seq x y z
N SER A 1 -4.65 4.32 12.70
CA SER A 1 -3.41 4.90 12.14
C SER A 1 -3.46 6.41 12.33
N GLU A 2 -2.42 6.99 12.95
CA GLU A 2 -2.31 8.45 13.17
C GLU A 2 -2.44 9.24 11.86
N ARG A 3 -1.97 8.69 10.74
CA ARG A 3 -2.05 9.31 9.42
C ARG A 3 -3.49 9.57 8.96
N ILE A 4 -4.42 8.65 9.26
CA ILE A 4 -5.84 8.83 8.93
C ILE A 4 -6.40 10.01 9.72
N ALA A 5 -6.09 10.09 11.02
CA ALA A 5 -6.53 11.20 11.87
C ALA A 5 -5.94 12.56 11.48
N LEU A 6 -4.75 12.57 10.86
CA LEU A 6 -4.12 13.79 10.34
C LEU A 6 -4.73 14.27 9.01
N LEU A 7 -5.19 13.35 8.16
CA LEU A 7 -5.68 13.67 6.82
C LEU A 7 -7.20 13.84 6.78
N ALA A 8 -7.94 12.96 7.43
CA ALA A 8 -9.39 12.95 7.40
C ALA A 8 -9.97 14.01 8.35
N ASP A 9 -11.05 14.66 7.92
CA ASP A 9 -11.84 15.50 8.81
C ASP A 9 -12.38 14.67 9.97
N LYS A 10 -12.56 15.32 11.12
CA LYS A 10 -13.05 14.68 12.35
C LYS A 10 -14.35 13.89 12.09
N ASP A 11 -14.40 12.67 12.60
CA ASP A 11 -15.55 11.76 12.54
C ASP A 11 -16.02 11.39 11.11
N SER A 12 -15.20 11.65 10.08
CA SER A 12 -15.56 11.36 8.67
C SER A 12 -15.07 9.99 8.16
N TRP A 13 -14.15 9.34 8.88
CA TRP A 13 -13.53 8.10 8.44
C TRP A 13 -14.50 6.91 8.48
N ASN A 14 -14.76 6.33 7.33
CA ASN A 14 -15.53 5.10 7.16
C ASN A 14 -14.63 3.99 6.57
N PRO A 15 -14.12 3.07 7.40
CA PRO A 15 -13.25 2.00 6.94
C PRO A 15 -14.01 1.02 6.03
N LEU A 16 -13.31 0.48 5.03
CA LEU A 16 -13.85 -0.50 4.09
C LEU A 16 -13.03 -1.79 4.09
N PHE A 17 -13.70 -2.91 3.84
CA PHE A 17 -13.09 -4.23 3.65
C PHE A 17 -12.21 -4.69 4.84
N SER A 18 -12.59 -4.27 6.06
CA SER A 18 -11.89 -4.59 7.31
C SER A 18 -11.95 -6.06 7.68
N ASP A 19 -12.73 -6.87 6.97
CA ASP A 19 -12.92 -8.32 7.13
C ASP A 19 -11.96 -9.16 6.27
N LEU A 20 -11.33 -8.57 5.24
CA LEU A 20 -10.36 -9.29 4.41
C LEU A 20 -9.11 -9.66 5.22
N ARG A 21 -8.65 -10.91 5.10
CA ARG A 21 -7.51 -11.47 5.85
C ARG A 21 -6.58 -12.25 4.93
N SER A 22 -5.26 -12.10 5.13
CA SER A 22 -4.26 -12.85 4.38
C SER A 22 -4.32 -14.32 4.76
N GLN A 23 -4.15 -15.20 3.77
CA GLN A 23 -4.08 -16.65 3.91
C GLN A 23 -2.72 -17.13 3.42
N ASP A 24 -2.41 -18.41 3.64
CA ASP A 24 -1.16 -19.03 3.20
C ASP A 24 -1.40 -20.00 2.02
N PRO A 25 -1.52 -19.50 0.78
CA PRO A 25 -1.79 -20.36 -0.38
C PRO A 25 -0.58 -21.23 -0.77
N LEU A 26 0.60 -20.93 -0.26
CA LEU A 26 1.85 -21.59 -0.62
C LEU A 26 2.36 -22.55 0.46
N ASN A 27 1.69 -22.64 1.61
CA ASN A 27 2.17 -23.33 2.81
C ASN A 27 3.62 -22.90 3.15
N PHE A 28 3.87 -21.59 3.13
CA PHE A 28 5.21 -21.04 3.19
C PHE A 28 5.82 -21.15 4.60
N VAL A 29 7.06 -21.64 4.66
CA VAL A 29 7.84 -21.75 5.90
C VAL A 29 9.27 -21.27 5.66
N ASP A 30 9.74 -20.35 6.50
CA ASP A 30 11.16 -19.97 6.59
C ASP A 30 11.72 -20.27 7.99
N THR A 31 12.31 -19.28 8.67
CA THR A 31 12.60 -19.33 10.11
C THR A 31 11.32 -19.40 10.97
N ASP A 32 10.17 -19.01 10.42
CA ASP A 32 8.84 -19.14 11.03
C ASP A 32 7.80 -19.47 9.95
N THR A 33 6.64 -19.96 10.36
CA THR A 33 5.53 -20.20 9.42
C THR A 33 4.87 -18.89 9.02
N TYR A 34 4.36 -18.79 7.79
CA TYR A 34 3.65 -17.58 7.37
C TYR A 34 2.40 -17.27 8.23
N PRO A 35 1.56 -18.25 8.61
CA PRO A 35 0.46 -18.01 9.55
C PRO A 35 0.91 -17.42 10.90
N ASN A 36 2.02 -17.90 11.47
CA ASN A 36 2.56 -17.33 12.72
C ASN A 36 3.02 -15.88 12.55
N ARG A 37 3.66 -15.56 11.41
CA ARG A 37 4.08 -14.18 11.09
C ARG A 37 2.87 -13.25 10.95
N LEU A 38 1.80 -13.73 10.32
CA LEU A 38 0.52 -13.00 10.22
C LEU A 38 -0.12 -12.78 11.59
N GLU A 39 -0.17 -13.81 12.44
CA GLU A 39 -0.71 -13.68 13.79
C GLU A 39 0.06 -12.64 14.60
N LYS A 40 1.40 -12.68 14.56
CA LYS A 40 2.26 -11.69 15.22
C LYS A 40 1.99 -10.28 14.72
N ALA A 41 1.93 -10.06 13.41
CA ALA A 41 1.66 -8.75 12.83
C ALA A 41 0.28 -8.20 13.20
N ARG A 42 -0.73 -9.07 13.33
CA ARG A 42 -2.09 -8.68 13.76
C ARG A 42 -2.17 -8.30 15.24
N LYS A 43 -1.23 -8.71 16.10
CA LYS A 43 -1.23 -8.32 17.52
C LYS A 43 -1.04 -6.83 17.70
N ASP A 44 -0.22 -6.21 16.85
CA ASP A 44 0.06 -4.77 16.91
C ASP A 44 -1.09 -3.94 16.33
N ASN A 45 -1.71 -4.43 15.24
CA ASN A 45 -2.84 -3.78 14.59
C ASN A 45 -3.81 -4.82 13.97
N PRO A 46 -4.88 -5.23 14.68
CA PRO A 46 -5.77 -6.31 14.25
C PRO A 46 -6.58 -6.03 12.98
N ASP A 47 -6.77 -4.75 12.66
CA ASP A 47 -7.56 -4.30 11.51
C ASP A 47 -6.71 -4.14 10.25
N SER A 48 -5.38 -4.14 10.42
CA SER A 48 -4.42 -3.98 9.33
C SER A 48 -4.03 -5.32 8.72
N GLU A 49 -3.87 -5.31 7.41
CA GLU A 49 -3.28 -6.40 6.63
C GLU A 49 -2.12 -5.87 5.76
N GLY A 50 -1.48 -4.79 6.23
CA GLY A 50 -0.48 -4.01 5.49
C GLY A 50 -1.04 -2.72 4.86
N VAL A 51 -2.37 -2.57 4.84
CA VAL A 51 -3.05 -1.35 4.39
C VAL A 51 -4.42 -1.20 5.05
N LEU A 52 -4.77 0.03 5.41
CA LEU A 52 -6.11 0.46 5.80
C LEU A 52 -6.71 1.24 4.64
N VAL A 53 -7.95 0.95 4.28
CA VAL A 53 -8.67 1.60 3.18
C VAL A 53 -10.05 2.04 3.64
N GLY A 54 -10.54 3.13 3.10
CA GLY A 54 -11.83 3.69 3.48
C GLY A 54 -12.19 4.92 2.69
N VAL A 55 -13.36 5.48 2.99
CA VAL A 55 -13.79 6.78 2.48
C VAL A 55 -13.87 7.77 3.63
N CYS A 56 -13.53 9.02 3.36
CA CYS A 56 -13.62 10.10 4.34
C CYS A 56 -13.82 11.44 3.63
N THR A 57 -13.83 12.53 4.39
CA THR A 57 -13.70 13.88 3.83
C THR A 57 -12.35 14.48 4.21
N ILE A 58 -11.80 15.31 3.32
CA ILE A 58 -10.61 16.13 3.58
C ILE A 58 -10.95 17.56 3.19
N GLY A 59 -11.03 18.47 4.17
CA GLY A 59 -11.51 19.83 3.92
C GLY A 59 -12.90 19.83 3.29
N SER A 60 -13.81 18.98 3.78
CA SER A 60 -15.18 18.76 3.25
C SER A 60 -15.29 18.14 1.85
N HIS A 61 -14.19 17.74 1.22
CA HIS A 61 -14.22 17.03 -0.06
C HIS A 61 -14.21 15.52 0.18
N PRO A 62 -15.14 14.74 -0.40
CA PRO A 62 -15.15 13.29 -0.22
C PRO A 62 -13.98 12.65 -0.99
N VAL A 63 -13.29 11.71 -0.35
CA VAL A 63 -12.06 11.09 -0.85
C VAL A 63 -12.08 9.59 -0.52
N ALA A 64 -11.61 8.77 -1.46
CA ALA A 64 -11.20 7.40 -1.20
C ALA A 64 -9.73 7.39 -0.75
N LEU A 65 -9.47 6.97 0.49
CA LEU A 65 -8.16 7.06 1.12
C LEU A 65 -7.63 5.67 1.48
N ALA A 66 -6.40 5.39 1.06
CA ALA A 66 -5.61 4.25 1.53
C ALA A 66 -4.38 4.73 2.30
N VAL A 67 -4.08 4.06 3.40
CA VAL A 67 -2.87 4.30 4.19
C VAL A 67 -2.21 2.95 4.45
N MET A 68 -1.02 2.76 3.87
CA MET A 68 -0.19 1.59 4.14
C MET A 68 0.31 1.60 5.59
N ASP A 69 0.47 0.41 6.15
CA ASP A 69 0.90 0.21 7.53
C ASP A 69 2.21 -0.55 7.57
N PHE A 70 3.29 0.20 7.81
CA PHE A 70 4.64 -0.38 7.85
C PHE A 70 4.86 -1.32 9.04
N SER A 71 4.10 -1.17 10.13
CA SER A 71 4.21 -2.08 11.29
C SER A 71 3.78 -3.50 10.93
N PHE A 72 2.85 -3.64 9.98
CA PHE A 72 2.39 -4.93 9.48
C PHE A 72 3.36 -5.48 8.44
N MET A 73 4.33 -6.30 8.88
CA MET A 73 5.30 -6.98 8.02
C MET A 73 5.99 -6.00 7.03
N ALA A 74 6.49 -4.88 7.54
CA ALA A 74 7.13 -3.81 6.76
C ALA A 74 6.23 -3.22 5.65
N GLY A 75 4.90 -3.26 5.82
CA GLY A 75 3.94 -2.80 4.81
C GLY A 75 4.07 -3.56 3.49
N SER A 76 4.59 -4.79 3.53
CA SER A 76 4.86 -5.57 2.32
C SER A 76 3.56 -5.86 1.56
N MET A 77 3.58 -5.70 0.24
CA MET A 77 2.41 -5.91 -0.60
C MET A 77 2.16 -7.40 -0.84
N GLY A 78 1.12 -7.92 -0.18
CA GLY A 78 0.52 -9.23 -0.41
C GLY A 78 -0.80 -9.15 -1.19
N ALA A 79 -1.44 -10.30 -1.43
CA ALA A 79 -2.71 -10.41 -2.13
C ALA A 79 -3.81 -9.55 -1.51
N VAL A 80 -3.89 -9.48 -0.18
CA VAL A 80 -4.89 -8.66 0.51
C VAL A 80 -4.62 -7.16 0.35
N VAL A 81 -3.35 -6.74 0.35
CA VAL A 81 -3.00 -5.33 0.09
C VAL A 81 -3.46 -4.96 -1.33
N GLY A 82 -3.11 -5.77 -2.32
CA GLY A 82 -3.53 -5.55 -3.70
C GLY A 82 -5.05 -5.58 -3.89
N GLU A 83 -5.75 -6.51 -3.23
CA GLU A 83 -7.21 -6.59 -3.25
C GLU A 83 -7.88 -5.36 -2.62
N LYS A 84 -7.46 -4.95 -1.42
CA LYS A 84 -8.01 -3.79 -0.72
C LYS A 84 -7.83 -2.51 -1.54
N LEU A 85 -6.64 -2.29 -2.11
CA LEU A 85 -6.36 -1.16 -2.97
C LEU A 85 -7.21 -1.19 -4.25
N THR A 86 -7.29 -2.34 -4.91
CA THR A 86 -8.10 -2.51 -6.13
C THR A 86 -9.57 -2.19 -5.86
N ARG A 87 -10.16 -2.78 -4.81
CA ARG A 87 -11.56 -2.52 -4.44
C ARG A 87 -11.81 -1.07 -4.03
N LEU A 88 -10.84 -0.42 -3.37
CA LEU A 88 -10.95 1.00 -3.05
C LEU A 88 -10.99 1.85 -4.33
N ILE A 89 -10.12 1.56 -5.31
CA ILE A 89 -10.08 2.26 -6.59
C ILE A 89 -11.38 2.04 -7.37
N GLU A 90 -11.88 0.81 -7.44
CA GLU A 90 -13.16 0.49 -8.09
C GLU A 90 -14.33 1.21 -7.39
N LYS A 91 -14.36 1.21 -6.06
CA LYS A 91 -15.34 1.96 -5.27
C LYS A 91 -15.26 3.47 -5.55
N ALA A 92 -14.06 4.01 -5.70
CA ALA A 92 -13.84 5.41 -6.04
C ALA A 92 -14.35 5.74 -7.44
N ILE A 93 -14.17 4.84 -8.41
CA ILE A 93 -14.75 4.98 -9.77
C ILE A 93 -16.28 5.03 -9.70
N ASP A 94 -16.89 4.06 -9.03
CA ASP A 94 -18.36 3.96 -8.92
C ASP A 94 -18.96 5.19 -8.21
N SER A 95 -18.27 5.68 -7.18
CA SER A 95 -18.73 6.80 -6.35
C SER A 95 -18.18 8.16 -6.82
N ARG A 96 -17.45 8.19 -7.94
CA ARG A 96 -16.82 9.39 -8.54
C ARG A 96 -15.95 10.17 -7.54
N LEU A 97 -15.15 9.46 -6.76
CA LEU A 97 -14.26 10.03 -5.74
C LEU A 97 -12.82 10.15 -6.25
N PRO A 98 -12.09 11.21 -5.86
CA PRO A 98 -10.63 11.21 -5.95
C PRO A 98 -10.03 10.13 -5.05
N VAL A 99 -8.88 9.61 -5.44
CA VAL A 99 -8.13 8.58 -4.71
C VAL A 99 -6.85 9.18 -4.15
N ILE A 100 -6.56 8.91 -2.88
CA ILE A 100 -5.28 9.22 -2.25
C ILE A 100 -4.71 7.94 -1.65
N ILE A 101 -3.46 7.61 -1.98
CA ILE A 101 -2.77 6.46 -1.42
C ILE A 101 -1.48 6.93 -0.74
N VAL A 102 -1.40 6.74 0.57
CA VAL A 102 -0.18 6.96 1.37
C VAL A 102 0.61 5.67 1.44
N SER A 103 1.73 5.64 0.73
CA SER A 103 2.59 4.47 0.56
C SER A 103 3.70 4.42 1.61
N ALA A 104 3.87 3.26 2.21
CA ALA A 104 4.94 2.91 3.15
C ALA A 104 5.16 1.39 3.05
N SER A 105 6.25 0.97 2.43
CA SER A 105 6.49 -0.44 2.14
C SER A 105 7.96 -0.76 1.96
N GLY A 106 8.36 -1.93 2.47
CA GLY A 106 9.62 -2.59 2.17
C GLY A 106 9.62 -3.40 0.86
N GLY A 107 8.50 -3.45 0.13
CA GLY A 107 8.39 -4.11 -1.18
C GLY A 107 7.30 -5.20 -1.24
N ALA A 108 7.54 -6.24 -2.03
CA ALA A 108 6.61 -7.35 -2.20
C ALA A 108 6.66 -8.32 -1.02
N ARG A 109 5.52 -8.92 -0.65
CA ARG A 109 5.45 -9.92 0.43
C ARG A 109 5.94 -11.28 -0.07
N MET A 110 7.21 -11.58 0.16
CA MET A 110 7.87 -12.78 -0.35
C MET A 110 7.15 -14.09 -0.01
N GLN A 111 6.47 -14.15 1.14
CA GLN A 111 5.71 -15.32 1.59
C GLN A 111 4.57 -15.69 0.64
N GLU A 112 4.07 -14.73 -0.15
CA GLU A 112 3.03 -14.94 -1.16
C GLU A 112 3.61 -15.00 -2.60
N SER A 113 4.92 -14.80 -2.79
CA SER A 113 5.65 -14.98 -4.05
C SER A 113 4.96 -14.33 -5.27
N VAL A 114 4.63 -15.11 -6.30
CA VAL A 114 3.99 -14.64 -7.55
C VAL A 114 2.67 -13.92 -7.28
N PHE A 115 1.93 -14.28 -6.23
CA PHE A 115 0.70 -13.57 -5.87
C PHE A 115 1.00 -12.11 -5.50
N SER A 116 2.08 -11.85 -4.76
CA SER A 116 2.53 -10.49 -4.47
C SER A 116 2.99 -9.74 -5.70
N LEU A 117 3.73 -10.39 -6.60
CA LEU A 117 4.17 -9.77 -7.86
C LEU A 117 2.96 -9.33 -8.71
N MET A 118 1.96 -10.20 -8.84
CA MET A 118 0.76 -9.91 -9.64
C MET A 118 -0.08 -8.77 -9.07
N GLN A 119 0.07 -8.42 -7.78
CA GLN A 119 -0.63 -7.26 -7.23
C GLN A 119 -0.15 -5.94 -7.84
N MET A 120 1.10 -5.88 -8.34
CA MET A 120 1.58 -4.73 -9.11
C MET A 120 0.71 -4.51 -10.35
N ALA A 121 0.58 -5.54 -11.18
CA ALA A 121 -0.21 -5.48 -12.40
C ALA A 121 -1.70 -5.18 -12.10
N LYS A 122 -2.25 -5.82 -11.08
CA LYS A 122 -3.65 -5.65 -10.68
C LYS A 122 -3.98 -4.22 -10.24
N THR A 123 -3.19 -3.67 -9.34
CA THR A 123 -3.41 -2.30 -8.83
C THR A 123 -3.16 -1.26 -9.92
N SER A 124 -2.13 -1.45 -10.76
CA SER A 124 -1.90 -0.62 -11.93
C SER A 124 -3.05 -0.66 -12.94
N ALA A 125 -3.63 -1.84 -13.20
CA ALA A 125 -4.79 -1.96 -14.09
C ALA A 125 -6.03 -1.26 -13.52
N ALA A 126 -6.24 -1.29 -12.21
CA ALA A 126 -7.31 -0.54 -11.56
C ALA A 126 -7.11 0.98 -11.70
N LEU A 127 -5.87 1.47 -11.50
CA LEU A 127 -5.54 2.88 -11.71
C LEU A 127 -5.68 3.33 -13.16
N ALA A 128 -5.40 2.46 -14.13
CA ALA A 128 -5.67 2.76 -15.54
C ALA A 128 -7.16 3.05 -15.78
N LYS A 129 -8.06 2.25 -15.20
CA LYS A 129 -9.51 2.50 -15.27
C LYS A 129 -9.91 3.80 -14.55
N LEU A 130 -9.26 4.12 -13.43
CA LEU A 130 -9.49 5.39 -12.71
C LEU A 130 -9.11 6.60 -13.58
N HIS A 131 -7.99 6.50 -14.29
CA HIS A 131 -7.55 7.51 -15.25
C HIS A 131 -8.53 7.67 -16.42
N GLU A 132 -9.01 6.56 -17.00
CA GLU A 132 -10.06 6.58 -18.03
C GLU A 132 -11.36 7.24 -17.54
N ALA A 133 -11.72 7.04 -16.27
CA ALA A 133 -12.86 7.68 -15.61
C ALA A 133 -12.63 9.17 -15.27
N LYS A 134 -11.43 9.72 -15.56
CA LYS A 134 -11.02 11.10 -15.31
C LYS A 134 -11.16 11.49 -13.83
N LEU A 135 -10.77 10.60 -12.93
CA LEU A 135 -10.78 10.85 -11.49
C LEU A 135 -9.34 11.06 -10.99
N PRO A 136 -9.09 12.03 -10.09
CA PRO A 136 -7.73 12.35 -9.65
C PRO A 136 -7.16 11.24 -8.77
N TYR A 137 -5.89 10.91 -8.99
CA TYR A 137 -5.10 10.06 -8.11
C TYR A 137 -3.87 10.80 -7.57
N ILE A 138 -3.80 10.95 -6.25
CA ILE A 138 -2.64 11.49 -5.54
C ILE A 138 -1.90 10.34 -4.84
N SER A 139 -0.63 10.16 -5.20
CA SER A 139 0.27 9.23 -4.52
C SER A 139 1.15 9.99 -3.52
N VAL A 140 1.12 9.58 -2.26
CA VAL A 140 1.95 10.15 -1.20
C VAL A 140 2.99 9.11 -0.78
N LEU A 141 4.26 9.40 -1.04
CA LEU A 141 5.39 8.54 -0.77
C LEU A 141 6.00 8.89 0.59
N THR A 142 5.97 7.93 1.51
CA THR A 142 6.54 8.10 2.85
C THR A 142 7.73 7.17 3.07
N ASN A 143 8.42 7.32 4.19
CA ASN A 143 9.63 6.57 4.48
C ASN A 143 9.36 5.19 5.12
N PRO A 144 9.85 4.08 4.55
CA PRO A 144 10.36 3.91 3.19
C PRO A 144 9.24 3.55 2.20
N THR A 145 9.45 3.83 0.91
CA THR A 145 8.64 3.28 -0.18
C THR A 145 9.58 2.59 -1.17
N SER A 146 9.59 1.26 -1.15
CA SER A 146 10.53 0.48 -1.96
C SER A 146 9.94 -0.64 -2.83
N GLY A 147 10.75 -1.15 -3.76
CA GLY A 147 10.49 -2.39 -4.48
C GLY A 147 9.25 -2.34 -5.37
N GLY A 148 8.47 -3.42 -5.34
CA GLY A 148 7.28 -3.58 -6.17
C GLY A 148 6.20 -2.52 -5.92
N VAL A 149 6.13 -1.94 -4.72
CA VAL A 149 5.18 -0.85 -4.44
C VAL A 149 5.58 0.42 -5.20
N THR A 150 6.86 0.82 -5.10
CA THR A 150 7.41 1.95 -5.88
C THR A 150 7.26 1.71 -7.38
N ALA A 151 7.56 0.50 -7.86
CA ALA A 151 7.43 0.15 -9.28
C ALA A 151 5.99 -0.16 -9.74
N SER A 152 4.97 0.19 -8.95
CA SER A 152 3.56 0.02 -9.33
C SER A 152 2.75 1.25 -8.92
N PHE A 153 1.65 1.07 -8.18
CA PHE A 153 0.69 2.14 -7.90
C PHE A 153 1.33 3.40 -7.32
N ALA A 154 2.37 3.27 -6.49
CA ALA A 154 3.00 4.42 -5.83
C ALA A 154 3.62 5.43 -6.81
N SER A 155 4.08 4.99 -7.99
CA SER A 155 4.64 5.89 -9.02
C SER A 155 3.69 6.18 -10.19
N LEU A 156 2.40 5.86 -10.06
CA LEU A 156 1.38 6.07 -11.09
C LEU A 156 0.39 7.19 -10.73
N GLY A 157 0.74 8.05 -9.76
CA GLY A 157 -0.07 9.21 -9.37
C GLY A 157 -0.11 10.29 -10.45
N ASP A 158 -1.27 10.94 -10.64
CA ASP A 158 -1.36 12.19 -11.39
C ASP A 158 -0.52 13.28 -10.70
N VAL A 159 -0.51 13.25 -9.36
CA VAL A 159 0.38 14.01 -8.51
C VAL A 159 1.10 13.06 -7.56
N ILE A 160 2.42 13.15 -7.51
CA ILE A 160 3.27 12.40 -6.60
C ILE A 160 3.89 13.37 -5.59
N ILE A 161 3.63 13.14 -4.31
CA ILE A 161 4.15 13.94 -3.20
C ILE A 161 5.05 13.04 -2.36
N ALA A 162 6.26 13.49 -2.04
CA ALA A 162 7.16 12.77 -1.15
C ALA A 162 7.37 13.54 0.15
N GLU A 163 7.38 12.83 1.29
CA GLU A 163 7.76 13.45 2.56
C GLU A 163 9.27 13.76 2.58
N PRO A 164 9.70 14.85 3.26
CA PRO A 164 11.11 15.18 3.37
C PRO A 164 11.94 14.01 3.87
N LYS A 165 13.05 13.73 3.18
CA LYS A 165 14.00 12.65 3.50
C LYS A 165 13.43 11.23 3.41
N ALA A 166 12.27 11.02 2.77
CA ALA A 166 11.75 9.68 2.54
C ALA A 166 12.68 8.88 1.60
N LEU A 167 13.03 7.66 1.99
CA LEU A 167 13.76 6.73 1.14
C LEU A 167 12.79 6.12 0.12
N ILE A 168 12.94 6.51 -1.15
CA ILE A 168 12.12 6.02 -2.26
C ILE A 168 13.06 5.36 -3.26
N CYS A 169 12.90 4.06 -3.50
CA CYS A 169 13.80 3.32 -4.38
C CYS A 169 13.15 2.07 -4.97
N PHE A 170 13.57 1.64 -6.17
CA PHE A 170 13.17 0.31 -6.66
C PHE A 170 14.01 -0.77 -5.97
N ALA A 171 15.33 -0.70 -6.13
CA ALA A 171 16.27 -1.54 -5.39
C ALA A 171 16.81 -0.78 -4.18
N GLY A 172 16.87 -1.44 -3.02
CA GLY A 172 17.37 -0.83 -1.80
C GLY A 172 18.87 -0.48 -1.89
N PRO A 173 19.36 0.54 -1.15
CA PRO A 173 20.74 1.01 -1.25
C PRO A 173 21.80 -0.09 -1.08
N ARG A 174 21.54 -1.04 -0.16
CA ARG A 174 22.42 -2.19 0.09
C ARG A 174 22.55 -3.11 -1.13
N VAL A 175 21.48 -3.33 -1.87
CA VAL A 175 21.52 -4.19 -3.08
C VAL A 175 22.28 -3.46 -4.18
N VAL A 176 22.05 -2.15 -4.32
CA VAL A 176 22.75 -1.33 -5.31
C VAL A 176 24.24 -1.29 -5.01
N SER A 177 24.66 -1.01 -3.77
CA SER A 177 26.07 -0.96 -3.39
C SER A 177 26.80 -2.28 -3.62
N GLN A 178 26.15 -3.41 -3.35
CA GLN A 178 26.72 -4.74 -3.63
C GLN A 178 26.93 -5.01 -5.13
N VAL A 179 26.06 -4.48 -5.99
CA VAL A 179 26.17 -4.67 -7.45
C VAL A 179 27.23 -3.74 -8.05
N ILE A 180 27.31 -2.49 -7.58
CA ILE A 180 28.26 -1.50 -8.12
C ILE A 180 29.65 -1.59 -7.48
N GLY A 181 29.76 -2.16 -6.29
CA GLY A 181 31.03 -2.26 -5.54
C GLY A 181 31.47 -0.97 -4.86
N GLU A 182 30.58 0.02 -4.75
CA GLU A 182 30.82 1.35 -4.16
C GLU A 182 29.68 1.71 -3.20
N ASP A 183 29.98 2.50 -2.18
CA ASP A 183 28.97 3.02 -1.25
C ASP A 183 28.15 4.14 -1.91
N LEU A 184 26.83 4.09 -1.72
CA LEU A 184 25.93 5.15 -2.18
C LEU A 184 25.92 6.34 -1.20
N PRO A 185 25.80 7.58 -1.71
CA PRO A 185 25.68 8.78 -0.88
C PRO A 185 24.36 8.85 -0.09
#